data_AF-A0A0H5AE98-F1
#
_entry.id   AF-A0A0H5AE98-F1
#
_cell.length_a   1.000
_cell.length_b   1.000
_cell.length_c   1.000
_cell.angle_alpha   90.00
_cell.angle_beta   90.00
_cell.angle_gamma   90.00
#
_symmetry.space_group_name_H-M   'P 1'
#
loop_
_entity.id
_entity.type
_entity.pdbx_description
1 polymer ?
#
loop_
_entity_poly.entity_id
_entity_poly.type
_entity_poly.pdbx_seq_one_letter_code
_entity_poly.pdbx_strand_id
1 'polypeptide(L)'
;MKPHQKTFDRIREAVLPEFRERVADYLVDYENVLQDDAADASRVTASAQQLRGYLRGLNTTRVLGMADWEDLDRRVLQITERSTAQGVVD
;
A
#
# COMPACT_ATOMS: atom_id res chain seq x y z
N MET A 1 2.94 9.27 -15.29
CA MET A 1 3.25 8.32 -14.19
C MET A 1 1.94 7.81 -13.66
N LYS A 2 1.77 6.50 -13.45
CA LYS A 2 0.56 5.98 -12.82
C LYS A 2 0.34 6.69 -11.47
N PRO A 3 -0.90 7.03 -11.09
CA PRO A 3 -1.17 7.44 -9.71
C PRO A 3 -0.63 6.32 -8.81
N HIS A 4 -0.05 6.65 -7.66
CA HIS A 4 0.51 5.70 -6.67
C HIS A 4 1.93 5.15 -6.93
N GLN A 5 2.45 5.14 -8.17
CA GLN A 5 3.78 4.55 -8.46
C GLN A 5 4.90 5.10 -7.56
N LYS A 6 4.96 6.42 -7.35
CA LYS A 6 5.96 7.05 -6.46
C LYS A 6 5.90 6.54 -5.02
N THR A 7 4.70 6.26 -4.51
CA THR A 7 4.54 5.70 -3.17
C THR A 7 5.01 4.25 -3.15
N PHE A 8 4.70 3.47 -4.18
CA PHE A 8 5.05 2.05 -4.25
C PHE A 8 6.56 1.85 -4.39
N ASP A 9 7.23 2.69 -5.19
CA ASP A 9 8.68 2.68 -5.31
C ASP A 9 9.34 3.02 -3.96
N ARG A 10 8.81 4.02 -3.23
CA ARG A 10 9.29 4.37 -1.90
C ARG A 10 9.13 3.22 -0.90
N ILE A 11 8.01 2.49 -0.96
CA ILE A 11 7.80 1.29 -0.13
C ILE A 11 8.88 0.24 -0.42
N ARG A 12 9.18 -0.02 -1.71
CA ARG A 12 10.21 -1.00 -2.11
C ARG A 12 11.62 -0.58 -1.69
N GLU A 13 11.91 0.71 -1.73
CA GLU A 13 13.22 1.26 -1.33
C GLU A 13 13.46 1.16 0.18
N ALA A 14 12.42 1.35 0.99
CA ALA A 14 12.50 1.34 2.45
C ALA A 14 12.65 -0.06 3.06
N VAL A 15 12.25 -1.12 2.35
CA VAL A 15 12.35 -2.51 2.82
C VAL A 15 13.67 -3.16 2.36
N LEU A 16 14.21 -4.06 3.20
CA LEU A 16 15.41 -4.81 2.85
C LEU A 16 15.19 -5.65 1.58
N PRO A 17 16.24 -5.85 0.75
CA PRO A 17 16.13 -6.55 -0.53
C PRO A 17 15.43 -7.90 -0.46
N GLU A 18 15.66 -8.68 0.58
CA GLU A 18 15.09 -10.02 0.79
C GLU A 18 13.56 -10.03 0.98
N PHE A 19 12.95 -8.91 1.37
CA PHE A 19 11.50 -8.80 1.52
C PHE A 19 10.81 -8.12 0.33
N ARG A 20 11.58 -7.55 -0.60
CA ARG A 20 11.03 -6.76 -1.72
C ARG A 20 10.10 -7.54 -2.61
N GLU A 21 10.39 -8.82 -2.86
CA GLU A 21 9.54 -9.68 -3.69
C GLU A 21 8.16 -9.85 -3.05
N ARG A 22 8.10 -10.25 -1.77
CA ARG A 22 6.81 -10.38 -1.06
C ARG A 22 6.06 -9.07 -0.94
N VAL A 23 6.77 -7.96 -0.69
CA VAL A 23 6.13 -6.63 -0.68
C VAL A 23 5.58 -6.29 -2.05
N ALA A 24 6.28 -6.65 -3.14
CA ALA A 24 5.81 -6.40 -4.49
C ALA A 24 4.50 -7.13 -4.78
N ASP A 25 4.28 -8.33 -4.26
CA ASP A 25 3.01 -9.05 -4.41
C ASP A 25 1.84 -8.25 -3.81
N TYR A 26 1.97 -7.78 -2.57
CA TYR A 26 0.96 -6.93 -1.93
C TYR A 26 0.74 -5.61 -2.67
N LEU A 27 1.80 -5.02 -3.24
CA LEU A 27 1.71 -3.79 -4.02
C LEU A 27 0.98 -4.02 -5.35
N VAL A 28 1.24 -5.13 -6.04
CA VAL A 28 0.56 -5.51 -7.28
C VAL A 28 -0.91 -5.77 -7.02
N ASP A 29 -1.24 -6.54 -5.98
CA ASP A 29 -2.63 -6.79 -5.60
C ASP A 29 -3.37 -5.50 -5.29
N TYR A 30 -2.74 -4.61 -4.53
CA TYR A 30 -3.32 -3.31 -4.23
C TYR A 30 -3.46 -2.43 -5.48
N GLU A 31 -2.47 -2.41 -6.37
CA GLU A 31 -2.55 -1.69 -7.65
C GLU A 31 -3.74 -2.17 -8.48
N ASN A 32 -3.90 -3.49 -8.60
CA ASN A 32 -4.97 -4.09 -9.37
C ASN A 32 -6.34 -3.66 -8.84
N VAL A 33 -6.52 -3.60 -7.52
CA VAL A 33 -7.77 -3.10 -6.93
C VAL A 33 -7.95 -1.60 -7.15
N LEU A 34 -6.87 -0.80 -7.08
CA LEU A 34 -6.95 0.65 -7.32
C LEU A 34 -7.25 1.01 -8.79
N GLN A 35 -6.91 0.12 -9.72
CA GLN A 35 -7.16 0.28 -11.15
C GLN A 35 -8.47 -0.39 -11.62
N ASP A 36 -9.14 -1.14 -10.76
CA ASP A 36 -10.40 -1.80 -11.03
C ASP A 36 -11.55 -0.82 -10.75
N ASP A 37 -12.13 -0.24 -11.81
CA ASP A 37 -13.26 0.69 -11.71
C ASP A 37 -14.51 0.06 -11.07
N ALA A 38 -14.60 -1.28 -11.03
CA ALA A 38 -15.67 -2.02 -10.36
C ALA A 38 -15.32 -2.41 -8.92
N ALA A 39 -14.15 -2.05 -8.40
CA ALA A 39 -13.79 -2.29 -7.02
C ALA A 39 -14.54 -1.33 -6.08
N ASP A 40 -15.31 -1.90 -5.17
CA ASP A 40 -15.93 -1.14 -4.10
C ASP A 40 -14.91 -0.66 -3.04
N ALA A 41 -15.34 0.29 -2.22
CA ALA A 41 -14.54 0.84 -1.13
C ALA A 41 -14.05 -0.23 -0.12
N SER A 42 -14.78 -1.34 0.03
CA SER A 42 -14.41 -2.43 0.92
C SER A 42 -13.20 -3.19 0.38
N ARG A 43 -13.18 -3.51 -0.92
CA ARG A 43 -12.04 -4.15 -1.60
C ARG A 43 -10.79 -3.28 -1.55
N VAL A 44 -10.92 -1.97 -1.80
CA VAL A 44 -9.80 -1.01 -1.69
C VAL A 44 -9.26 -0.96 -0.27
N THR A 45 -10.15 -0.90 0.72
CA THR A 45 -9.77 -0.86 2.14
C THR A 45 -9.11 -2.17 2.59
N ALA A 46 -9.64 -3.32 2.16
CA ALA A 46 -9.12 -4.63 2.53
C ALA A 46 -7.69 -4.85 1.99
N SER A 47 -7.46 -4.54 0.71
CA SER A 47 -6.13 -4.63 0.09
C SER A 47 -5.11 -3.69 0.75
N ALA A 48 -5.52 -2.45 1.06
CA ALA A 48 -4.69 -1.51 1.81
C ALA A 48 -4.33 -2.03 3.22
N GLN A 49 -5.27 -2.63 3.94
CA GLN A 49 -5.04 -3.21 5.27
C GLN A 49 -4.09 -4.41 5.23
N GLN A 50 -4.15 -5.25 4.19
CA GLN A 50 -3.22 -6.37 4.02
C GLN A 50 -1.77 -5.87 3.87
N LEU A 51 -1.55 -4.88 3.00
CA LEU A 51 -0.24 -4.25 2.83
C LEU A 51 0.27 -3.63 4.14
N ARG A 52 -0.57 -2.86 4.84
CA ARG A 52 -0.21 -2.24 6.12
C ARG A 52 0.10 -3.27 7.21
N GLY A 53 -0.64 -4.37 7.26
CA GLY A 53 -0.38 -5.49 8.16
C GLY A 53 1.00 -6.10 7.91
N TYR A 54 1.36 -6.31 6.65
CA TYR A 54 2.67 -6.84 6.29
C TYR A 54 3.81 -5.87 6.67
N LEU A 55 3.69 -4.58 6.33
CA LEU A 55 4.67 -3.55 6.71
C LEU A 55 4.84 -3.44 8.24
N ARG A 56 3.74 -3.57 9.00
CA ARG A 56 3.81 -3.63 10.47
C ARG A 56 4.59 -4.86 10.93
N GLY A 57 4.36 -6.02 10.32
CA GLY A 57 5.15 -7.23 10.56
C GLY A 57 6.65 -6.99 10.39
N LEU A 58 7.06 -6.38 9.27
CA LEU A 58 8.45 -6.01 9.01
C LEU A 58 9.03 -5.05 10.07
N ASN A 59 8.24 -4.08 10.52
CA ASN A 59 8.66 -3.20 11.62
C ASN A 59 8.84 -3.97 12.94
N THR A 60 7.94 -4.91 13.27
CA THR A 60 8.08 -5.72 14.50
C THR A 60 9.31 -6.62 14.50
N THR A 61 9.76 -7.07 13.32
CA THR A 61 11.01 -7.81 13.16
C THR A 61 12.24 -6.91 13.01
N ARG A 62 12.08 -5.58 13.15
CA ARG A 62 13.13 -4.55 13.03
C ARG A 62 13.84 -4.51 11.68
N VAL A 63 13.18 -4.94 10.61
CA VAL A 63 13.72 -4.89 9.23
C VAL A 63 13.22 -3.67 8.45
N LEU A 64 12.32 -2.89 9.05
CA LEU A 64 11.84 -1.59 8.59
C LEU A 64 11.97 -0.62 9.77
N GLY A 65 12.57 0.55 9.54
CA GLY A 65 12.69 1.58 10.56
C GLY A 65 11.33 2.15 10.96
N MET A 66 11.18 2.58 12.21
CA MET A 66 9.91 3.10 12.71
C MET A 66 9.44 4.35 11.95
N ALA A 67 10.35 5.28 11.64
CA ALA A 67 10.03 6.49 10.88
C ALA A 67 9.62 6.18 9.43
N ASP A 68 10.29 5.19 8.80
CA ASP A 68 9.89 4.71 7.48
C ASP A 68 8.51 4.07 7.56
N TRP A 69 8.27 3.18 8.53
CA TRP A 69 6.96 2.57 8.74
C TRP A 69 5.84 3.60 8.91
N GLU A 70 6.02 4.65 9.73
CA GLU A 70 5.01 5.70 9.94
C GLU A 70 4.71 6.49 8.66
N ASP A 71 5.74 6.84 7.87
CA ASP A 71 5.55 7.54 6.59
C ASP A 71 4.84 6.64 5.57
N LEU A 72 5.25 5.37 5.46
CA LEU A 72 4.63 4.42 4.54
C LEU A 72 3.17 4.15 4.91
N ASP A 73 2.87 3.93 6.19
CA ASP A 73 1.52 3.71 6.70
C ASP A 73 0.59 4.88 6.35
N ARG A 74 1.06 6.12 6.60
CA ARG A 74 0.34 7.34 6.26
C ARG A 74 0.06 7.46 4.76
N ARG A 75 1.03 7.09 3.91
CA ARG A 75 0.86 7.17 2.45
C ARG A 75 -0.12 6.15 1.92
N VAL A 76 -0.14 4.94 2.46
CA VAL A 76 -1.13 3.91 2.09
C VAL A 76 -2.54 4.36 2.48
N LEU A 77 -2.70 4.95 3.67
CA LEU A 77 -3.96 5.57 4.09
C LEU A 77 -4.43 6.66 3.11
N GLN A 78 -3.56 7.60 2.75
CA GLN A 78 -3.89 8.66 1.79
C GLN A 78 -4.25 8.15 0.38
N ILE A 79 -3.71 7.00 -0.03
CA ILE A 79 -4.12 6.37 -1.29
C ILE A 79 -5.54 5.85 -1.15
N THR A 80 -5.80 5.08 -0.08
CA THR A 80 -7.12 4.52 0.23
C THR A 80 -8.20 5.60 0.28
N GLU A 81 -7.97 6.68 1.01
CA GLU A 81 -8.92 7.79 1.17
C GLU A 81 -9.25 8.49 -0.16
N ARG A 82 -8.26 8.66 -1.04
CA ARG A 82 -8.49 9.27 -2.36
C ARG A 82 -9.30 8.35 -3.26
N SER A 83 -9.02 7.05 -3.22
CA SER A 83 -9.72 6.07 -4.05
C SER A 83 -11.16 5.85 -3.59
N THR A 84 -11.42 5.82 -2.27
CA THR A 84 -12.79 5.72 -1.76
C THR A 84 -13.60 6.99 -2.01
N ALA A 85 -12.98 8.18 -2.02
CA ALA A 85 -13.64 9.42 -2.39
C ALA A 85 -14.01 9.49 -3.88
N GLN A 86 -13.24 8.84 -4.76
CA GLN A 86 -13.49 8.80 -6.20
C GLN A 86 -14.60 7.82 -6.61
N GLY A 87 -14.94 6.85 -5.75
CA GLY A 87 -16.00 5.85 -5.99
C GLY A 87 -17.41 6.23 -5.51
N VAL A 88 -17.63 7.47 -5.04
CA VAL A 88 -18.95 7.98 -4.59
C VAL A 88 -19.69 8.73 -5.71
N VAL A 89 -19.26 8.59 -6.96
CA VAL A 89 -19.92 9.17 -8.14
C VAL A 89 -20.36 8.09 -9.12
N ASP A 90 -21.50 7.45 -8.82
CA ASP A 90 -22.65 7.24 -9.73
C ASP A 90 -23.89 6.82 -8.91
#